data_AF-A0A0F5J6Y9-F1
#
_entry.id   AF-A0A0F5J6Y9-F1
#
_cell.length_a   1.000
_cell.length_b   1.000
_cell.length_c   1.000
_cell.angle_alpha   90.00
_cell.angle_beta   90.00
_cell.angle_gamma   90.00
#
_symmetry.space_group_name_H-M   'P 1'
#
loop_
_entity.id
_entity.type
_entity.pdbx_description
1 polymer ?
#
loop_
_entity_poly.entity_id
_entity_poly.type
_entity_poly.pdbx_seq_one_letter_code
_entity_poly.pdbx_strand_id
1 'polypeptide(L)'
;MKHVTSYLFLIIAFLLLGVNGAAAQEKDCPFEVTVVGDNTDISYDNKVLSIRSSDNVTITGNGKSTDWGIEIEPLGSLGVTIKDLNIERKGVPLKIKGGDCSIAIEGTNRFVSTGSSGTAGIEIEGFLDLYGSGSLTAIGANGDGNTPGGAGIGGDRGSLTIKGGIIHAEGGAGAPGIGVSDPKKGMTIQIVGGTVTAIGGGGLYSVPGIDGGTSSSYPSIEGNAFVIAIDGMNAAGNIATTQIKDHKNGLFILGWQQSAGSIVQTSSVLKGNVTLESNAEIPAWATVTIAAGQTFTIPAGITLTNNGTLENKGTFTNNGTFTNTGTVESNTSLNIGGKDGFDVTKTDGGATFSYNGTEELLTISGSGKVLIKGRNKDNAVGCGIVIAEGAQTTLTIEDLNIVADEALVYRDRSDGQQMNYSLTLQGINRLTSTRGVGMNLNYNYITFMGSGSLTVTGGNDCAGIKVSSFWLYKNSNVFVVAIGGKGAKSGISGNLNHPAGLLIYGTQDDAGSFLEEYSKLVGNDFTLGGDAEIPDGAEVTIAKDQTFTIDAGVTLTNSGTIYNKGTLTGNPVKGHFPYHYITFDANYPASPAVDERYILQGDALPTDIFTHSGYTF
;
A
#
# COMPACT_ATOMS: atom_id res chain seq x y z
N MET A 1 82.51 -15.30 6.44
CA MET A 1 81.25 -14.56 6.65
C MET A 1 80.77 -13.86 5.37
N LYS A 2 80.37 -14.61 4.33
CA LYS A 2 79.78 -14.02 3.10
C LYS A 2 78.71 -14.89 2.40
N HIS A 3 78.20 -15.94 3.03
CA HIS A 3 77.21 -16.84 2.41
C HIS A 3 75.99 -17.21 3.28
N VAL A 4 75.75 -16.52 4.39
CA VAL A 4 74.59 -16.81 5.26
C VAL A 4 73.45 -15.78 5.13
N THR A 5 73.72 -14.62 4.54
CA THR A 5 72.71 -13.57 4.32
C THR A 5 71.89 -13.72 3.03
N SER A 6 72.30 -14.57 2.09
CA SER A 6 71.56 -14.74 0.82
C SER A 6 70.45 -15.80 0.88
N TYR A 7 70.55 -16.77 1.78
CA TYR A 7 69.51 -17.80 1.96
C TYR A 7 68.35 -17.33 2.83
N LEU A 8 68.58 -16.38 3.74
CA LEU A 8 67.52 -15.83 4.59
C LEU A 8 66.59 -14.86 3.82
N PHE A 9 67.09 -14.19 2.77
CA PHE A 9 66.26 -13.37 1.88
C PHE A 9 65.41 -14.21 0.91
N LEU A 10 65.86 -15.40 0.49
CA LEU A 10 65.07 -16.28 -0.37
C LEU A 10 63.92 -16.96 0.40
N ILE A 11 64.15 -17.28 1.68
CA ILE A 11 63.13 -17.92 2.53
C ILE A 11 62.10 -16.89 3.04
N ILE A 12 62.49 -15.64 3.29
CA ILE A 12 61.55 -14.57 3.64
C ILE A 12 60.71 -14.11 2.42
N ALA A 13 61.25 -14.19 1.19
CA ALA A 13 60.46 -13.94 -0.01
C ALA A 13 59.40 -15.04 -0.27
N PHE A 14 59.65 -16.29 0.13
CA PHE A 14 58.67 -17.37 0.07
C PHE A 14 57.69 -17.40 1.27
N LEU A 15 58.02 -16.78 2.40
CA LEU A 15 57.13 -16.64 3.57
C LEU A 15 56.24 -15.39 3.54
N LEU A 16 56.55 -14.39 2.70
CA LEU A 16 55.67 -13.25 2.38
C LEU A 16 54.78 -13.49 1.16
N LEU A 17 55.00 -14.58 0.44
CA LEU A 17 54.07 -15.16 -0.53
C LEU A 17 53.36 -16.35 0.14
N GLY A 18 52.57 -16.04 1.16
CA GLY A 18 51.56 -16.96 1.67
C GLY A 18 50.71 -17.39 0.49
N VAL A 19 50.79 -18.69 0.20
CA VAL A 19 50.11 -19.39 -0.87
C VAL A 19 48.60 -19.17 -0.70
N ASN A 20 48.05 -18.32 -1.55
CA ASN A 20 46.68 -18.41 -2.05
C ASN A 20 46.76 -18.03 -3.53
N GLY A 21 46.38 -18.97 -4.40
CA GLY A 21 46.41 -18.84 -5.86
C GLY A 21 45.39 -17.83 -6.39
N ALA A 22 45.30 -16.64 -5.81
CA ALA A 22 44.49 -15.56 -6.34
C ALA A 22 45.14 -15.04 -7.63
N ALA A 23 44.54 -15.33 -8.77
CA ALA A 23 44.88 -14.62 -10.01
C ALA A 23 44.76 -13.11 -9.76
N ALA A 24 45.73 -12.34 -10.25
CA ALA A 24 45.66 -10.89 -10.16
C ALA A 24 44.40 -10.41 -10.90
N GLN A 25 43.54 -9.65 -10.22
CA GLN A 25 42.32 -9.08 -10.79
C GLN A 25 42.66 -8.31 -12.07
N GLU A 26 41.97 -8.63 -13.18
CA GLU A 26 42.15 -7.90 -14.42
C GLU A 26 41.68 -6.45 -14.25
N LYS A 27 42.54 -5.50 -14.61
CA LYS A 27 42.33 -4.06 -14.38
C LYS A 27 41.01 -3.52 -14.96
N ASP A 28 40.54 -4.14 -16.04
CA ASP A 28 39.34 -3.70 -16.77
C ASP A 28 38.08 -4.50 -16.38
N CYS A 29 38.19 -5.48 -15.47
CA CYS A 29 37.06 -6.23 -14.95
C CYS A 29 36.29 -5.35 -13.94
N PRO A 30 34.98 -5.11 -14.13
CA PRO A 30 34.21 -4.25 -13.25
C PRO A 30 33.69 -4.97 -11.99
N PHE A 31 34.01 -6.24 -11.81
CA PHE A 31 33.51 -7.06 -10.70
C PHE A 31 34.52 -7.13 -9.57
N GLU A 32 34.02 -6.92 -8.35
CA GLU A 32 34.72 -7.25 -7.12
C GLU A 32 34.36 -8.68 -6.71
N VAL A 33 35.38 -9.54 -6.56
CA VAL A 33 35.19 -10.95 -6.21
C VAL A 33 35.81 -11.21 -4.85
N THR A 34 35.00 -11.70 -3.92
CA THR A 34 35.45 -12.15 -2.60
C THR A 34 35.21 -13.65 -2.46
N VAL A 35 36.19 -14.35 -1.91
CA VAL A 35 36.14 -15.81 -1.70
C VAL A 35 36.34 -16.10 -0.22
N VAL A 36 35.57 -17.05 0.31
CA VAL A 36 35.72 -17.55 1.68
C VAL A 36 36.29 -18.97 1.64
N GLY A 37 37.61 -19.08 1.50
CA GLY A 37 38.34 -20.34 1.41
C GLY A 37 39.49 -20.27 0.40
N ASP A 38 40.14 -21.42 0.17
CA ASP A 38 41.36 -21.53 -0.65
C ASP A 38 41.21 -22.51 -1.86
N ASN A 39 40.03 -23.10 -2.06
CA ASN A 39 39.66 -24.02 -3.15
C ASN A 39 38.92 -23.32 -4.29
N THR A 40 39.43 -22.16 -4.73
CA THR A 40 38.84 -21.38 -5.81
C THR A 40 39.90 -21.04 -6.84
N ASP A 41 39.68 -21.50 -8.08
CA ASP A 41 40.42 -21.05 -9.24
C ASP A 41 39.63 -19.92 -9.91
N ILE A 42 40.22 -18.73 -9.99
CA ILE A 42 39.66 -17.57 -10.69
C ILE A 42 40.55 -17.25 -11.89
N SER A 43 39.94 -17.04 -13.06
CA SER A 43 40.64 -16.53 -14.23
C SER A 43 39.83 -15.47 -14.96
N TYR A 44 40.54 -14.52 -15.56
CA TYR A 44 39.99 -13.48 -16.39
C TYR A 44 40.55 -13.67 -17.80
N ASP A 45 39.70 -14.02 -18.76
CA ASP A 45 40.10 -14.16 -20.16
C ASP A 45 38.97 -13.74 -21.09
N ASN A 46 39.30 -13.04 -22.17
CA ASN A 46 38.34 -12.59 -23.19
C ASN A 46 37.08 -11.90 -22.61
N LYS A 47 37.28 -11.06 -21.58
CA LYS A 47 36.19 -10.41 -20.82
C LYS A 47 35.21 -11.40 -20.19
N VAL A 48 35.71 -12.52 -19.68
CA VAL A 48 34.94 -13.50 -18.91
C VAL A 48 35.65 -13.72 -17.58
N LEU A 49 34.91 -13.50 -16.49
CA LEU A 49 35.28 -13.94 -15.16
C LEU A 49 34.89 -15.42 -15.03
N SER A 50 35.87 -16.31 -15.06
CA SER A 50 35.66 -17.74 -14.84
C SER A 50 36.01 -18.09 -13.40
N ILE A 51 35.11 -18.80 -12.73
CA ILE A 51 35.24 -19.20 -11.33
C ILE A 51 34.99 -20.70 -11.24
N ARG A 52 36.00 -21.45 -10.80
CA ARG A 52 35.88 -22.87 -10.54
C ARG A 52 36.14 -23.12 -9.06
N SER A 53 35.10 -23.49 -8.32
CA SER A 53 35.15 -23.42 -6.85
C SER A 53 34.26 -24.44 -6.14
N SER A 54 34.66 -24.82 -4.93
CA SER A 54 33.78 -25.40 -3.90
C SER A 54 33.54 -24.48 -2.70
N ASP A 55 34.21 -23.33 -2.66
CA ASP A 55 34.12 -22.35 -1.57
C ASP A 55 33.16 -21.22 -1.93
N ASN A 56 32.52 -20.62 -0.93
CA ASN A 56 31.54 -19.57 -1.18
C ASN A 56 32.18 -18.33 -1.83
N VAL A 57 31.50 -17.82 -2.86
CA VAL A 57 31.96 -16.68 -3.65
C VAL A 57 30.94 -15.55 -3.65
N THR A 58 31.40 -14.32 -3.43
CA THR A 58 30.58 -13.11 -3.63
C THR A 58 31.10 -12.34 -4.82
N ILE A 59 30.21 -12.00 -5.76
CA ILE A 59 30.49 -11.22 -6.96
C ILE A 59 29.66 -9.94 -6.91
N THR A 60 30.33 -8.80 -6.74
CA THR A 60 29.68 -7.49 -6.64
C THR A 60 30.02 -6.64 -7.86
N GLY A 61 28.99 -6.11 -8.51
CA GLY A 61 29.10 -5.11 -9.57
C GLY A 61 28.96 -3.70 -9.03
N ASN A 62 29.14 -2.73 -9.92
CA ASN A 62 28.95 -1.31 -9.62
C ASN A 62 27.62 -0.76 -10.18
N GLY A 63 26.70 -1.63 -10.62
CA GLY A 63 25.42 -1.30 -11.27
C GLY A 63 25.51 -0.78 -12.71
N LYS A 64 26.71 -0.44 -13.22
CA LYS A 64 26.89 0.04 -14.60
C LYS A 64 26.94 -1.13 -15.57
N SER A 65 26.36 -0.91 -16.76
CA SER A 65 26.37 -1.91 -17.83
C SER A 65 27.80 -2.25 -18.27
N THR A 66 28.06 -3.55 -18.49
CA THR A 66 29.35 -4.07 -18.97
C THR A 66 29.16 -5.19 -19.99
N ASP A 67 30.11 -5.36 -20.90
CA ASP A 67 30.17 -6.48 -21.85
C ASP A 67 30.94 -7.70 -21.32
N TRP A 68 31.39 -7.64 -20.06
CA TRP A 68 31.95 -8.76 -19.35
C TRP A 68 30.91 -9.85 -19.05
N GLY A 69 31.34 -11.09 -18.82
CA GLY A 69 30.45 -12.21 -18.50
C GLY A 69 31.04 -13.04 -17.40
N ILE A 70 30.23 -13.95 -16.87
CA ILE A 70 30.60 -14.77 -15.72
C ILE A 70 30.34 -16.23 -16.07
N GLU A 71 31.35 -17.07 -15.87
CA GLU A 71 31.24 -18.53 -15.95
C GLU A 71 31.56 -19.14 -14.59
N ILE A 72 30.65 -19.98 -14.10
CA ILE A 72 30.79 -20.64 -12.79
C ILE A 72 30.80 -22.15 -13.01
N GLU A 73 31.86 -22.81 -12.54
CA GLU A 73 32.02 -24.27 -12.56
C GLU A 73 32.12 -24.79 -11.11
N PRO A 74 31.01 -25.27 -10.51
CA PRO A 74 31.03 -25.86 -9.19
C PRO A 74 31.88 -27.15 -9.17
N LEU A 75 32.80 -27.26 -8.20
CA LEU A 75 33.53 -28.50 -7.90
C LEU A 75 32.78 -29.42 -6.92
N GLY A 76 31.60 -28.99 -6.48
CA GLY A 76 30.72 -29.63 -5.51
C GLY A 76 29.47 -28.79 -5.33
N SER A 77 28.94 -28.70 -4.10
CA SER A 77 27.90 -27.73 -3.76
C SER A 77 28.54 -26.36 -3.54
N LEU A 78 28.22 -25.40 -4.41
CA LEU A 78 28.79 -24.06 -4.40
C LEU A 78 27.74 -23.01 -4.05
N GLY A 79 28.01 -22.22 -3.01
CA GLY A 79 27.24 -21.02 -2.69
C GLY A 79 27.82 -19.79 -3.37
N VAL A 80 26.99 -19.02 -4.08
CA VAL A 80 27.39 -17.77 -4.74
C VAL A 80 26.46 -16.66 -4.30
N THR A 81 26.98 -15.48 -3.98
CA THR A 81 26.20 -14.26 -3.82
C THR A 81 26.46 -13.34 -5.00
N ILE A 82 25.41 -12.90 -5.69
CA ILE A 82 25.49 -11.86 -6.71
C ILE A 82 24.87 -10.57 -6.21
N LYS A 83 25.52 -9.44 -6.51
CA LYS A 83 25.04 -8.12 -6.10
C LYS A 83 25.32 -7.05 -7.14
N ASP A 84 24.28 -6.31 -7.51
CA ASP A 84 24.36 -5.11 -8.35
C ASP A 84 25.12 -5.33 -9.68
N LEU A 85 24.97 -6.53 -10.28
CA LEU A 85 25.55 -6.89 -11.57
C LEU A 85 24.67 -6.38 -12.71
N ASN A 86 25.26 -5.71 -13.71
CA ASN A 86 24.53 -5.28 -14.90
C ASN A 86 25.34 -5.64 -16.14
N ILE A 87 25.03 -6.78 -16.74
CA ILE A 87 25.77 -7.36 -17.85
C ILE A 87 24.90 -7.34 -19.11
N GLU A 88 25.47 -6.80 -20.19
CA GLU A 88 24.88 -6.81 -21.52
C GLU A 88 25.97 -7.13 -22.55
N ARG A 89 25.94 -8.33 -23.14
CA ARG A 89 27.06 -8.81 -23.97
C ARG A 89 26.66 -9.66 -25.15
N LYS A 90 27.57 -9.73 -26.14
CA LYS A 90 27.47 -10.66 -27.29
C LYS A 90 27.89 -12.06 -26.82
N GLY A 91 26.97 -12.80 -26.23
CA GLY A 91 27.19 -14.12 -25.63
C GLY A 91 26.41 -14.26 -24.34
N VAL A 92 26.61 -15.35 -23.60
CA VAL A 92 25.89 -15.62 -22.36
C VAL A 92 26.44 -14.72 -21.24
N PRO A 93 25.60 -13.86 -20.61
CA PRO A 93 25.98 -13.04 -19.46
C PRO A 93 26.45 -13.86 -18.24
N LEU A 94 25.70 -14.90 -17.88
CA LEU A 94 26.00 -15.79 -16.76
C LEU A 94 25.79 -17.24 -17.17
N LYS A 95 26.83 -18.07 -17.05
CA LYS A 95 26.79 -19.50 -17.37
C LYS A 95 27.17 -20.35 -16.17
N ILE A 96 26.32 -21.31 -15.83
CA ILE A 96 26.56 -22.30 -14.77
C ILE A 96 26.91 -23.65 -15.42
N LYS A 97 28.17 -24.05 -15.32
CA LYS A 97 28.73 -25.26 -15.90
C LYS A 97 28.66 -26.42 -14.90
N GLY A 98 27.82 -27.42 -15.17
CA GLY A 98 27.73 -28.63 -14.36
C GLY A 98 27.53 -28.37 -12.84
N GLY A 99 27.58 -29.43 -12.05
CA GLY A 99 27.56 -29.34 -10.58
C GLY A 99 26.31 -28.70 -9.95
N ASP A 100 26.39 -28.44 -8.63
CA ASP A 100 25.30 -27.88 -7.83
C ASP A 100 25.64 -26.44 -7.41
N CYS A 101 24.91 -25.47 -7.93
CA CYS A 101 25.10 -24.05 -7.64
C CYS A 101 23.88 -23.46 -6.94
N SER A 102 24.10 -22.70 -5.86
CA SER A 102 23.06 -21.94 -5.16
C SER A 102 23.41 -20.46 -5.16
N ILE A 103 22.63 -19.64 -5.84
CA ILE A 103 22.84 -18.19 -5.96
C ILE A 103 21.91 -17.41 -5.02
N ALA A 104 22.50 -16.70 -4.07
CA ALA A 104 21.85 -15.62 -3.31
C ALA A 104 21.82 -14.35 -4.17
N ILE A 105 20.61 -13.84 -4.43
CA ILE A 105 20.38 -12.62 -5.18
C ILE A 105 20.27 -11.46 -4.18
N GLU A 106 21.21 -10.53 -4.26
CA GLU A 106 21.20 -9.26 -3.52
C GLU A 106 21.20 -8.07 -4.49
N GLY A 107 20.70 -6.93 -4.03
CA GLY A 107 20.66 -5.72 -4.86
C GLY A 107 19.82 -5.89 -6.13
N THR A 108 20.22 -5.22 -7.22
CA THR A 108 19.53 -5.29 -8.53
C THR A 108 20.46 -5.84 -9.60
N ASN A 109 20.13 -7.02 -10.12
CA ASN A 109 20.96 -7.72 -11.09
C ASN A 109 20.25 -7.78 -12.45
N ARG A 110 20.99 -7.57 -13.54
CA ARG A 110 20.49 -7.60 -14.91
C ARG A 110 21.48 -8.33 -15.82
N PHE A 111 20.99 -9.31 -16.58
CA PHE A 111 21.74 -10.15 -17.50
C PHE A 111 21.04 -10.16 -18.85
N VAL A 112 21.64 -9.52 -19.86
CA VAL A 112 21.06 -9.42 -21.20
C VAL A 112 22.01 -9.97 -22.25
N SER A 113 21.58 -11.03 -22.93
CA SER A 113 22.30 -11.54 -24.08
C SER A 113 21.93 -10.75 -25.34
N THR A 114 22.94 -10.25 -26.04
CA THR A 114 22.84 -9.67 -27.39
C THR A 114 23.63 -10.54 -28.40
N GLY A 115 23.93 -11.78 -28.01
CA GLY A 115 24.71 -12.74 -28.78
C GLY A 115 23.99 -13.27 -30.02
N SER A 116 24.53 -14.36 -30.56
CA SER A 116 23.86 -15.10 -31.62
C SER A 116 22.53 -15.69 -31.13
N SER A 117 21.66 -16.01 -32.09
CA SER A 117 20.42 -16.73 -31.84
C SER A 117 20.63 -17.98 -30.97
N GLY A 118 19.70 -18.25 -30.07
CA GLY A 118 19.77 -19.35 -29.09
C GLY A 118 20.53 -19.06 -27.79
N THR A 119 21.23 -17.91 -27.65
CA THR A 119 22.02 -17.62 -26.44
C THR A 119 21.17 -17.07 -25.29
N ALA A 120 21.16 -17.79 -24.16
CA ALA A 120 20.35 -17.42 -22.99
C ALA A 120 20.91 -16.21 -22.22
N GLY A 121 20.05 -15.52 -21.48
CA GLY A 121 20.48 -14.50 -20.51
C GLY A 121 21.22 -15.13 -19.33
N ILE A 122 20.74 -16.29 -18.87
CA ILE A 122 21.43 -17.19 -17.94
C ILE A 122 21.37 -18.60 -18.51
N GLU A 123 22.53 -19.23 -18.71
CA GLU A 123 22.64 -20.60 -19.21
C GLU A 123 22.96 -21.59 -18.09
N ILE A 124 22.22 -22.69 -18.02
CA ILE A 124 22.32 -23.71 -16.97
C ILE A 124 22.61 -25.08 -17.59
N GLU A 125 23.80 -25.61 -17.35
CA GLU A 125 24.18 -26.98 -17.74
C GLU A 125 24.08 -27.98 -16.57
N GLY A 126 24.04 -27.49 -15.33
CA GLY A 126 23.95 -28.29 -14.09
C GLY A 126 22.67 -28.02 -13.29
N PHE A 127 22.81 -27.91 -11.97
CA PHE A 127 21.73 -27.55 -11.05
C PHE A 127 21.91 -26.12 -10.55
N LEU A 128 20.84 -25.33 -10.61
CA LEU A 128 20.81 -23.97 -10.11
C LEU A 128 19.64 -23.76 -9.15
N ASP A 129 19.95 -23.34 -7.92
CA ASP A 129 18.99 -22.82 -6.97
C ASP A 129 19.13 -21.29 -6.87
N LEU A 130 18.02 -20.57 -7.04
CA LEU A 130 17.94 -19.12 -6.86
C LEU A 130 17.21 -18.79 -5.56
N TYR A 131 17.77 -17.93 -4.72
CA TYR A 131 17.16 -17.46 -3.48
C TYR A 131 17.61 -16.04 -3.13
N GLY A 132 17.11 -15.49 -2.02
CA GLY A 132 17.43 -14.13 -1.58
C GLY A 132 16.27 -13.16 -1.79
N SER A 133 16.52 -11.87 -1.53
CA SER A 133 15.49 -10.82 -1.58
C SER A 133 15.75 -9.76 -2.66
N GLY A 134 16.85 -9.88 -3.40
CA GLY A 134 17.19 -8.97 -4.50
C GLY A 134 16.36 -9.20 -5.76
N SER A 135 16.61 -8.36 -6.77
CA SER A 135 15.99 -8.42 -8.09
C SER A 135 16.96 -9.03 -9.12
N LEU A 136 16.40 -9.81 -10.04
CA LEU A 136 17.11 -10.44 -11.14
C LEU A 136 16.31 -10.32 -12.44
N THR A 137 16.86 -9.59 -13.41
CA THR A 137 16.35 -9.54 -14.78
C THR A 137 17.25 -10.35 -15.71
N ALA A 138 16.70 -11.30 -16.45
CA ALA A 138 17.43 -12.14 -17.39
C ALA A 138 16.74 -12.14 -18.77
N ILE A 139 17.44 -11.70 -19.81
CA ILE A 139 16.89 -11.55 -21.15
C ILE A 139 17.75 -12.33 -22.14
N GLY A 140 17.12 -13.24 -22.87
CA GLY A 140 17.77 -14.03 -23.91
C GLY A 140 17.97 -13.27 -25.21
N ALA A 141 18.93 -13.70 -26.02
CA ALA A 141 19.19 -13.04 -27.30
C ALA A 141 18.03 -13.23 -28.28
N ASN A 142 17.76 -12.19 -29.06
CA ASN A 142 16.78 -12.26 -30.13
C ASN A 142 17.17 -13.28 -31.20
N GLY A 143 16.15 -13.96 -31.74
CA GLY A 143 16.32 -14.78 -32.94
C GLY A 143 16.60 -13.93 -34.19
N ASP A 144 17.17 -14.54 -35.22
CA ASP A 144 17.48 -13.89 -36.50
C ASP A 144 16.38 -14.05 -37.57
N GLY A 145 15.18 -14.45 -37.15
CA GLY A 145 14.05 -14.71 -38.03
C GLY A 145 14.12 -16.06 -38.77
N ASN A 146 15.18 -16.85 -38.62
CA ASN A 146 15.21 -18.25 -39.08
C ASN A 146 15.48 -19.22 -37.93
N THR A 147 16.19 -18.75 -36.90
CA THR A 147 16.54 -19.51 -35.71
C THR A 147 15.87 -18.90 -34.47
N PRO A 148 15.32 -19.72 -33.56
CA PRO A 148 14.78 -19.25 -32.29
C PRO A 148 15.83 -18.56 -31.42
N GLY A 149 15.42 -17.52 -30.69
CA GLY A 149 16.23 -16.83 -29.70
C GLY A 149 16.64 -17.70 -28.52
N GLY A 150 17.36 -17.10 -27.58
CA GLY A 150 17.70 -17.73 -26.31
C GLY A 150 16.63 -17.51 -25.25
N ALA A 151 16.55 -18.42 -24.27
CA ALA A 151 15.70 -18.23 -23.11
C ALA A 151 16.23 -17.09 -22.22
N GLY A 152 15.36 -16.47 -21.42
CA GLY A 152 15.80 -15.54 -20.37
C GLY A 152 16.69 -16.26 -19.36
N ILE A 153 16.13 -17.31 -18.73
CA ILE A 153 16.84 -18.24 -17.86
C ILE A 153 16.59 -19.65 -18.39
N GLY A 154 17.64 -20.38 -18.78
CA GLY A 154 17.42 -21.65 -19.43
C GLY A 154 18.67 -22.47 -19.67
N GLY A 155 18.49 -23.60 -20.32
CA GLY A 155 19.59 -24.50 -20.64
C GLY A 155 19.10 -25.79 -21.27
N ASP A 156 20.03 -26.61 -21.75
CA ASP A 156 19.70 -27.77 -22.58
C ASP A 156 19.39 -29.04 -21.76
N ARG A 157 19.96 -29.20 -20.55
CA ARG A 157 19.90 -30.45 -19.77
C ARG A 157 19.98 -30.26 -18.24
N GLY A 158 19.68 -29.07 -17.73
CA GLY A 158 19.84 -28.72 -16.32
C GLY A 158 18.59 -28.84 -15.45
N SER A 159 18.71 -28.34 -14.21
CA SER A 159 17.59 -28.15 -13.29
C SER A 159 17.65 -26.76 -12.68
N LEU A 160 16.48 -26.12 -12.55
CA LEU A 160 16.31 -24.81 -11.92
C LEU A 160 15.29 -24.89 -10.80
N THR A 161 15.69 -24.46 -9.61
CA THR A 161 14.78 -24.21 -8.49
C THR A 161 14.78 -22.73 -8.15
N ILE A 162 13.60 -22.10 -8.12
CA ILE A 162 13.44 -20.73 -7.64
C ILE A 162 12.80 -20.77 -6.25
N LYS A 163 13.57 -20.39 -5.23
CA LYS A 163 13.17 -20.38 -3.82
C LYS A 163 12.87 -18.97 -3.30
N GLY A 164 13.27 -17.92 -4.02
CA GLY A 164 13.10 -16.54 -3.60
C GLY A 164 13.63 -15.54 -4.63
N GLY A 165 13.45 -14.25 -4.32
CA GLY A 165 13.87 -13.13 -5.17
C GLY A 165 12.73 -12.57 -6.02
N ILE A 166 12.99 -11.44 -6.67
CA ILE A 166 12.12 -10.85 -7.68
C ILE A 166 12.75 -11.16 -9.04
N ILE A 167 12.21 -12.15 -9.74
CA ILE A 167 12.76 -12.68 -10.98
C ILE A 167 11.92 -12.19 -12.16
N HIS A 168 12.58 -11.57 -13.14
CA HIS A 168 12.01 -11.20 -14.42
C HIS A 168 12.81 -11.86 -15.53
N ALA A 169 12.19 -12.77 -16.28
CA ALA A 169 12.86 -13.52 -17.32
C ALA A 169 12.12 -13.37 -18.66
N GLU A 170 12.83 -12.91 -19.69
CA GLU A 170 12.28 -12.68 -21.02
C GLU A 170 13.07 -13.48 -22.06
N GLY A 171 12.35 -14.29 -22.84
CA GLY A 171 12.92 -15.01 -23.96
C GLY A 171 13.08 -14.11 -25.17
N GLY A 172 14.15 -14.32 -25.94
CA GLY A 172 14.23 -13.74 -27.27
C GLY A 172 13.18 -14.34 -28.22
N ALA A 173 13.00 -13.73 -29.39
CA ALA A 173 11.98 -14.16 -30.34
C ALA A 173 12.01 -15.68 -30.63
N GLY A 174 10.90 -16.37 -30.35
CA GLY A 174 10.76 -17.82 -30.47
C GLY A 174 11.34 -18.63 -29.29
N ALA A 175 11.58 -18.03 -28.13
CA ALA A 175 12.13 -18.71 -26.95
C ALA A 175 11.36 -18.40 -25.66
N PRO A 176 11.36 -19.30 -24.66
CA PRO A 176 10.66 -19.07 -23.41
C PRO A 176 11.38 -18.07 -22.50
N GLY A 177 10.64 -17.44 -21.59
CA GLY A 177 11.23 -16.64 -20.52
C GLY A 177 12.09 -17.50 -19.60
N ILE A 178 11.52 -18.61 -19.13
CA ILE A 178 12.22 -19.62 -18.33
C ILE A 178 12.07 -20.99 -18.98
N GLY A 179 13.18 -21.63 -19.33
CA GLY A 179 13.15 -23.01 -19.79
C GLY A 179 14.06 -23.36 -20.95
N VAL A 180 13.60 -24.27 -21.81
CA VAL A 180 14.38 -24.80 -22.94
C VAL A 180 13.90 -24.23 -24.27
N SER A 181 14.83 -23.78 -25.12
CA SER A 181 14.48 -23.34 -26.48
C SER A 181 14.34 -24.51 -27.47
N ASP A 182 14.96 -25.67 -27.20
CA ASP A 182 14.82 -26.88 -28.02
C ASP A 182 13.77 -27.84 -27.40
N PRO A 183 12.61 -28.03 -28.05
CA PRO A 183 11.54 -28.87 -27.51
C PRO A 183 11.90 -30.37 -27.42
N LYS A 184 13.01 -30.80 -28.04
CA LYS A 184 13.52 -32.18 -27.93
C LYS A 184 14.34 -32.40 -26.67
N LYS A 185 14.65 -31.32 -25.94
CA LYS A 185 15.42 -31.34 -24.70
C LYS A 185 14.49 -31.16 -23.51
N GLY A 186 15.05 -31.32 -22.31
CA GLY A 186 14.29 -31.28 -21.08
C GLY A 186 15.08 -30.62 -19.97
N MET A 187 14.41 -29.77 -19.21
CA MET A 187 14.94 -29.10 -18.04
C MET A 187 13.92 -29.20 -16.91
N THR A 188 14.36 -29.59 -15.71
CA THR A 188 13.45 -29.60 -14.55
C THR A 188 13.33 -28.18 -14.02
N ILE A 189 12.11 -27.70 -13.83
CA ILE A 189 11.82 -26.35 -13.32
C ILE A 189 10.89 -26.47 -12.11
N GLN A 190 11.32 -25.95 -10.97
CA GLN A 190 10.53 -25.90 -9.75
C GLN A 190 10.52 -24.47 -9.19
N ILE A 191 9.34 -23.91 -8.96
CA ILE A 191 9.18 -22.58 -8.36
C ILE A 191 8.48 -22.77 -7.02
N VAL A 192 9.20 -22.55 -5.93
CA VAL A 192 8.69 -22.75 -4.56
C VAL A 192 8.50 -21.45 -3.78
N GLY A 193 9.10 -20.35 -4.24
CA GLY A 193 9.05 -19.06 -3.55
C GLY A 193 9.42 -17.89 -4.45
N GLY A 194 9.35 -16.68 -3.89
CA GLY A 194 9.62 -15.42 -4.58
C GLY A 194 8.53 -14.98 -5.57
N THR A 195 8.80 -13.88 -6.26
CA THR A 195 7.96 -13.29 -7.31
C THR A 195 8.62 -13.54 -8.65
N VAL A 196 7.97 -14.29 -9.55
CA VAL A 196 8.52 -14.67 -10.85
C VAL A 196 7.63 -14.18 -11.98
N THR A 197 8.19 -13.41 -12.90
CA THR A 197 7.56 -13.03 -14.17
C THR A 197 8.35 -13.62 -15.31
N ALA A 198 7.72 -14.49 -16.10
CA ALA A 198 8.34 -15.17 -17.24
C ALA A 198 7.58 -14.86 -18.53
N ILE A 199 8.27 -14.28 -19.52
CA ILE A 199 7.69 -13.81 -20.78
C ILE A 199 8.31 -14.57 -21.94
N GLY A 200 7.47 -15.27 -22.71
CA GLY A 200 7.89 -15.94 -23.93
C GLY A 200 8.05 -14.93 -25.07
N GLY A 201 9.21 -14.90 -25.71
CA GLY A 201 9.47 -14.02 -26.84
C GLY A 201 8.64 -14.46 -28.04
N GLY A 202 7.58 -13.72 -28.39
CA GLY A 202 6.79 -13.98 -29.59
C GLY A 202 7.62 -13.96 -30.88
N GLY A 203 7.01 -14.29 -32.03
CA GLY A 203 7.72 -14.26 -33.32
C GLY A 203 7.18 -15.27 -34.33
N LEU A 204 8.08 -15.99 -35.01
CA LEU A 204 7.68 -17.06 -35.94
C LEU A 204 7.07 -18.27 -35.23
N TYR A 205 7.53 -18.54 -34.01
CA TYR A 205 7.07 -19.64 -33.19
C TYR A 205 6.28 -19.11 -32.01
N SER A 206 5.23 -19.84 -31.64
CA SER A 206 4.46 -19.55 -30.44
C SER A 206 5.20 -20.23 -29.30
N VAL A 207 5.48 -19.51 -28.22
CA VAL A 207 6.32 -20.02 -27.14
C VAL A 207 5.72 -19.76 -25.78
N PRO A 208 5.76 -20.73 -24.86
CA PRO A 208 5.32 -20.51 -23.50
C PRO A 208 6.19 -19.49 -22.78
N GLY A 209 5.63 -18.82 -21.77
CA GLY A 209 6.43 -18.07 -20.80
C GLY A 209 7.37 -18.97 -20.01
N ILE A 210 6.90 -20.17 -19.63
CA ILE A 210 7.69 -21.19 -18.93
C ILE A 210 7.58 -22.53 -19.66
N ASP A 211 8.72 -23.13 -20.03
CA ASP A 211 8.75 -24.40 -20.76
C ASP A 211 9.86 -25.36 -20.31
N GLY A 212 9.47 -26.49 -19.70
CA GLY A 212 10.41 -27.56 -19.33
C GLY A 212 10.81 -28.48 -20.50
N GLY A 213 10.23 -28.28 -21.69
CA GLY A 213 10.44 -29.11 -22.88
C GLY A 213 9.59 -30.38 -22.84
N THR A 214 10.24 -31.55 -22.77
CA THR A 214 9.51 -32.83 -22.74
C THR A 214 8.53 -32.93 -21.57
N SER A 215 7.42 -33.66 -21.75
CA SER A 215 6.34 -33.77 -20.76
C SER A 215 6.74 -34.36 -19.40
N SER A 216 7.83 -35.13 -19.32
CA SER A 216 8.42 -35.59 -18.05
C SER A 216 9.01 -34.46 -17.21
N SER A 217 9.32 -33.33 -17.84
CA SER A 217 10.08 -32.20 -17.29
C SER A 217 9.22 -30.94 -17.10
N TYR A 218 7.89 -31.06 -17.21
CA TYR A 218 7.00 -29.93 -17.02
C TYR A 218 7.20 -29.24 -15.65
N PRO A 219 7.18 -27.89 -15.63
CA PRO A 219 7.36 -27.12 -14.41
C PRO A 219 6.38 -27.47 -13.29
N SER A 220 6.80 -27.20 -12.05
CA SER A 220 5.96 -27.29 -10.86
C SER A 220 6.00 -26.02 -10.04
N ILE A 221 4.87 -25.72 -9.38
CA ILE A 221 4.70 -24.55 -8.52
C ILE A 221 4.25 -25.02 -7.13
N GLU A 222 5.01 -24.65 -6.11
CA GLU A 222 4.78 -25.01 -4.71
C GLU A 222 5.07 -23.82 -3.78
N GLY A 223 5.01 -24.06 -2.46
CA GLY A 223 5.32 -23.05 -1.45
C GLY A 223 4.54 -21.75 -1.61
N ASN A 224 5.19 -20.60 -1.40
CA ASN A 224 4.54 -19.28 -1.46
C ASN A 224 4.80 -18.53 -2.77
N ALA A 225 5.15 -19.25 -3.84
CA ALA A 225 5.48 -18.63 -5.11
C ALA A 225 4.34 -17.73 -5.64
N PHE A 226 4.72 -16.55 -6.13
CA PHE A 226 3.86 -15.67 -6.92
C PHE A 226 4.36 -15.66 -8.36
N VAL A 227 3.67 -16.33 -9.27
CA VAL A 227 4.15 -16.58 -10.63
C VAL A 227 3.22 -15.95 -11.66
N ILE A 228 3.80 -15.16 -12.56
CA ILE A 228 3.18 -14.65 -13.77
C ILE A 228 3.90 -15.27 -14.97
N ALA A 229 3.17 -16.00 -15.80
CA ALA A 229 3.66 -16.43 -17.11
C ALA A 229 2.87 -15.73 -18.22
N ILE A 230 3.59 -15.20 -19.21
CA ILE A 230 3.02 -14.56 -20.39
C ILE A 230 3.50 -15.33 -21.62
N ASP A 231 2.58 -16.03 -22.27
CA ASP A 231 2.86 -16.82 -23.47
C ASP A 231 2.96 -15.91 -24.72
N GLY A 232 3.96 -16.19 -25.54
CA GLY A 232 4.20 -15.50 -26.81
C GLY A 232 3.33 -16.05 -27.94
N MET A 233 2.60 -15.16 -28.61
CA MET A 233 1.85 -15.45 -29.83
C MET A 233 2.78 -15.45 -31.06
N ASN A 234 2.55 -16.37 -32.00
CA ASN A 234 3.25 -16.36 -33.27
C ASN A 234 2.61 -15.42 -34.31
N ALA A 235 3.29 -15.18 -35.43
CA ALA A 235 2.80 -14.36 -36.53
C ALA A 235 1.49 -14.86 -37.17
N ALA A 236 1.15 -16.14 -37.00
CA ALA A 236 -0.09 -16.76 -37.46
C ALA A 236 -1.24 -16.71 -36.43
N GLY A 237 -1.02 -16.13 -35.25
CA GLY A 237 -2.01 -16.05 -34.18
C GLY A 237 -2.18 -17.32 -33.34
N ASN A 238 -1.26 -18.28 -33.43
CA ASN A 238 -1.24 -19.45 -32.56
C ASN A 238 -0.49 -19.15 -31.26
N ILE A 239 -0.90 -19.84 -30.19
CA ILE A 239 -0.36 -19.69 -28.84
C ILE A 239 0.15 -21.07 -28.40
N ALA A 240 1.34 -21.10 -27.81
CA ALA A 240 1.84 -22.26 -27.07
C ALA A 240 1.65 -21.97 -25.60
N THR A 241 0.93 -22.85 -24.91
CA THR A 241 0.49 -22.60 -23.54
C THR A 241 1.52 -23.10 -22.54
N THR A 242 1.88 -22.26 -21.55
CA THR A 242 2.64 -22.73 -20.38
C THR A 242 1.92 -23.87 -19.69
N GLN A 243 2.58 -25.02 -19.54
CA GLN A 243 2.03 -26.21 -18.89
C GLN A 243 2.70 -26.42 -17.53
N ILE A 244 1.91 -26.44 -16.46
CA ILE A 244 2.37 -26.76 -15.11
C ILE A 244 1.90 -28.17 -14.77
N LYS A 245 2.84 -29.07 -14.45
CA LYS A 245 2.54 -30.45 -14.08
C LYS A 245 1.81 -30.53 -12.75
N ASP A 246 2.41 -29.90 -11.75
CA ASP A 246 1.97 -29.94 -10.37
C ASP A 246 1.98 -28.52 -9.81
N HIS A 247 0.78 -27.97 -9.58
CA HIS A 247 0.59 -26.76 -8.80
C HIS A 247 0.04 -27.20 -7.44
N LYS A 248 0.87 -27.20 -6.40
CA LYS A 248 0.48 -27.68 -5.05
C LYS A 248 0.10 -26.54 -4.12
N ASN A 249 0.81 -25.42 -4.19
CA ASN A 249 0.56 -24.19 -3.41
C ASN A 249 1.08 -22.98 -4.20
N GLY A 250 0.71 -21.76 -3.82
CA GLY A 250 1.16 -20.54 -4.49
C GLY A 250 0.12 -19.95 -5.45
N LEU A 251 0.42 -18.77 -6.00
CA LEU A 251 -0.40 -18.10 -7.01
C LEU A 251 0.25 -18.23 -8.39
N PHE A 252 -0.54 -18.67 -9.37
CA PHE A 252 -0.13 -18.72 -10.77
C PHE A 252 -1.12 -17.96 -11.65
N ILE A 253 -0.62 -16.92 -12.32
CA ILE A 253 -1.36 -16.11 -13.29
C ILE A 253 -0.78 -16.40 -14.67
N LEU A 254 -1.63 -16.83 -15.59
CA LEU A 254 -1.26 -17.10 -16.96
C LEU A 254 -1.97 -16.12 -17.89
N GLY A 255 -1.19 -15.45 -18.72
CA GLY A 255 -1.68 -14.62 -19.82
C GLY A 255 -0.98 -14.96 -21.13
N TRP A 256 -1.43 -14.37 -22.22
CA TRP A 256 -0.71 -14.39 -23.50
C TRP A 256 -0.71 -13.00 -24.13
N GLN A 257 0.35 -12.68 -24.85
CA GLN A 257 0.56 -11.38 -25.45
C GLN A 257 0.03 -11.35 -26.89
N GLN A 258 -0.84 -10.37 -27.20
CA GLN A 258 -1.32 -10.09 -28.55
C GLN A 258 -0.25 -9.37 -29.39
N SER A 259 -0.38 -9.43 -30.72
CA SER A 259 0.50 -8.70 -31.65
C SER A 259 0.56 -7.19 -31.41
N ALA A 260 -0.47 -6.60 -30.79
CA ALA A 260 -0.55 -5.18 -30.41
C ALA A 260 0.10 -4.87 -29.04
N GLY A 261 0.67 -5.88 -28.36
CA GLY A 261 1.33 -5.75 -27.06
C GLY A 261 0.41 -5.88 -25.83
N SER A 262 -0.92 -5.89 -26.02
CA SER A 262 -1.87 -6.14 -24.93
C SER A 262 -1.83 -7.60 -24.48
N ILE A 263 -1.99 -7.84 -23.18
CA ILE A 263 -2.02 -9.19 -22.61
C ILE A 263 -3.47 -9.58 -22.31
N VAL A 264 -3.84 -10.81 -22.66
CA VAL A 264 -5.14 -11.41 -22.31
C VAL A 264 -4.90 -12.49 -21.27
N GLN A 265 -5.63 -12.41 -20.17
CA GLN A 265 -5.58 -13.45 -19.14
C GLN A 265 -6.17 -14.77 -19.67
N THR A 266 -5.43 -15.86 -19.46
CA THR A 266 -5.87 -17.23 -19.73
C THR A 266 -6.41 -17.89 -18.46
N SER A 267 -5.70 -17.73 -17.35
CA SER A 267 -6.13 -18.27 -16.06
C SER A 267 -5.46 -17.52 -14.90
N SER A 268 -6.05 -17.64 -13.71
CA SER A 268 -5.42 -17.26 -12.45
C SER A 268 -5.88 -18.26 -11.40
N VAL A 269 -4.91 -18.92 -10.77
CA VAL A 269 -5.16 -20.00 -9.83
C VAL A 269 -4.34 -19.73 -8.58
N LEU A 270 -5.04 -19.52 -7.46
CA LEU A 270 -4.45 -19.56 -6.13
C LEU A 270 -4.68 -20.96 -5.55
N LYS A 271 -3.63 -21.62 -5.05
CA LYS A 271 -3.75 -22.88 -4.31
C LYS A 271 -3.21 -22.73 -2.90
N GLY A 272 -3.94 -23.35 -1.96
CA GLY A 272 -3.70 -23.32 -0.52
C GLY A 272 -3.65 -21.92 0.06
N ASN A 273 -2.79 -21.73 1.06
CA ASN A 273 -2.58 -20.45 1.74
C ASN A 273 -1.22 -19.88 1.30
N VAL A 274 -1.21 -18.61 0.94
CA VAL A 274 -0.02 -17.93 0.40
C VAL A 274 0.37 -16.76 1.28
N THR A 275 1.66 -16.68 1.60
CA THR A 275 2.28 -15.53 2.30
C THR A 275 3.39 -14.98 1.42
N LEU A 276 3.28 -13.73 0.95
CA LEU A 276 4.28 -13.15 0.05
C LEU A 276 5.68 -13.12 0.69
N GLU A 277 6.68 -13.56 -0.06
CA GLU A 277 8.10 -13.58 0.38
C GLU A 277 8.92 -12.42 -0.21
N SER A 278 8.38 -11.76 -1.22
CA SER A 278 8.98 -10.61 -1.92
C SER A 278 7.89 -9.67 -2.40
N ASN A 279 8.28 -8.45 -2.77
CA ASN A 279 7.35 -7.51 -3.38
C ASN A 279 6.74 -8.13 -4.64
N ALA A 280 5.45 -7.90 -4.85
CA ALA A 280 4.69 -8.48 -5.95
C ALA A 280 3.76 -7.46 -6.58
N GLU A 281 3.38 -7.73 -7.83
CA GLU A 281 2.43 -6.91 -8.59
C GLU A 281 1.37 -7.80 -9.21
N ILE A 282 0.09 -7.48 -8.99
CA ILE A 282 -1.01 -8.01 -9.82
C ILE A 282 -1.17 -7.04 -10.99
N PRO A 283 -0.86 -7.45 -12.22
CA PRO A 283 -0.84 -6.55 -13.36
C PRO A 283 -2.27 -6.15 -13.77
N ALA A 284 -2.40 -5.01 -14.46
CA ALA A 284 -3.69 -4.42 -14.82
C ALA A 284 -4.64 -5.34 -15.62
N TRP A 285 -4.09 -6.27 -16.39
CA TRP A 285 -4.85 -7.22 -17.20
C TRP A 285 -5.31 -8.45 -16.40
N ALA A 286 -4.85 -8.65 -15.17
CA ALA A 286 -5.10 -9.84 -14.38
C ALA A 286 -6.22 -9.65 -13.36
N THR A 287 -7.02 -10.68 -13.21
CA THR A 287 -7.96 -10.90 -12.12
C THR A 287 -7.44 -12.04 -11.25
N VAL A 288 -7.32 -11.79 -9.95
CA VAL A 288 -6.90 -12.76 -8.93
C VAL A 288 -8.05 -12.99 -7.97
N THR A 289 -8.42 -14.25 -7.76
CA THR A 289 -9.46 -14.61 -6.79
C THR A 289 -8.85 -15.34 -5.60
N ILE A 290 -9.10 -14.83 -4.39
CA ILE A 290 -8.88 -15.55 -3.14
C ILE A 290 -10.20 -16.23 -2.79
N ALA A 291 -10.31 -17.54 -3.01
CA ALA A 291 -11.55 -18.26 -2.78
C ALA A 291 -11.83 -18.47 -1.28
N ALA A 292 -13.09 -18.78 -0.94
CA ALA A 292 -13.47 -19.09 0.43
C ALA A 292 -12.62 -20.23 1.01
N GLY A 293 -12.16 -20.07 2.26
CA GLY A 293 -11.26 -21.01 2.93
C GLY A 293 -9.78 -20.84 2.57
N GLN A 294 -9.42 -20.00 1.59
CA GLN A 294 -8.03 -19.65 1.30
C GLN A 294 -7.60 -18.40 2.06
N THR A 295 -6.30 -18.30 2.33
CA THR A 295 -5.67 -17.14 2.95
C THR A 295 -4.57 -16.58 2.05
N PHE A 296 -4.57 -15.25 1.87
CA PHE A 296 -3.50 -14.52 1.20
C PHE A 296 -2.96 -13.45 2.16
N THR A 297 -1.65 -13.49 2.44
CA THR A 297 -1.00 -12.61 3.43
C THR A 297 0.10 -11.78 2.79
N ILE A 298 0.10 -10.48 3.07
CA ILE A 298 1.20 -9.55 2.80
C ILE A 298 1.93 -9.32 4.14
N PRO A 299 3.15 -9.85 4.34
CA PRO A 299 3.91 -9.61 5.57
C PRO A 299 4.40 -8.17 5.74
N ALA A 300 4.78 -7.82 6.97
CA ALA A 300 5.45 -6.55 7.24
C ALA A 300 6.73 -6.41 6.41
N GLY A 301 6.97 -5.22 5.86
CA GLY A 301 8.12 -4.93 5.00
C GLY A 301 7.96 -5.35 3.53
N ILE A 302 6.88 -6.06 3.17
CA ILE A 302 6.57 -6.45 1.78
C ILE A 302 5.48 -5.55 1.21
N THR A 303 5.59 -5.25 -0.09
CA THR A 303 4.61 -4.49 -0.86
C THR A 303 3.90 -5.38 -1.88
N LEU A 304 2.57 -5.35 -1.88
CA LEU A 304 1.75 -5.80 -3.01
C LEU A 304 1.16 -4.59 -3.71
N THR A 305 1.46 -4.46 -5.01
CA THR A 305 0.80 -3.49 -5.88
C THR A 305 -0.29 -4.19 -6.67
N ASN A 306 -1.56 -3.84 -6.46
CA ASN A 306 -2.65 -4.30 -7.31
C ASN A 306 -2.99 -3.24 -8.37
N ASN A 307 -2.60 -3.51 -9.60
CA ASN A 307 -3.02 -2.74 -10.78
C ASN A 307 -4.23 -3.39 -11.47
N GLY A 308 -4.51 -4.67 -11.22
CA GLY A 308 -5.60 -5.44 -11.80
C GLY A 308 -6.83 -5.55 -10.91
N THR A 309 -7.49 -6.70 -10.95
CA THR A 309 -8.66 -6.99 -10.10
C THR A 309 -8.31 -8.04 -9.05
N LEU A 310 -8.61 -7.74 -7.78
CA LEU A 310 -8.48 -8.67 -6.66
C LEU A 310 -9.87 -8.98 -6.09
N GLU A 311 -10.38 -10.18 -6.38
CA GLU A 311 -11.61 -10.70 -5.81
C GLU A 311 -11.31 -11.51 -4.53
N ASN A 312 -11.58 -10.96 -3.37
CA ASN A 312 -11.41 -11.64 -2.11
C ASN A 312 -12.73 -12.19 -1.55
N LYS A 313 -12.87 -13.52 -1.61
CA LYS A 313 -13.96 -14.31 -1.00
C LYS A 313 -13.47 -15.13 0.21
N GLY A 314 -12.17 -15.14 0.47
CA GLY A 314 -11.48 -15.84 1.56
C GLY A 314 -10.96 -14.88 2.63
N THR A 315 -9.73 -15.11 3.10
CA THR A 315 -9.05 -14.25 4.08
C THR A 315 -7.91 -13.49 3.40
N PHE A 316 -7.97 -12.16 3.40
CA PHE A 316 -6.88 -11.29 2.94
C PHE A 316 -6.29 -10.55 4.14
N THR A 317 -5.03 -10.84 4.47
CA THR A 317 -4.32 -10.24 5.62
C THR A 317 -3.21 -9.33 5.12
N ASN A 318 -3.27 -8.04 5.46
CA ASN A 318 -2.22 -7.09 5.09
C ASN A 318 -1.51 -6.54 6.34
N ASN A 319 -0.28 -7.00 6.56
CA ASN A 319 0.65 -6.49 7.57
C ASN A 319 1.78 -5.63 6.95
N GLY A 320 1.83 -5.55 5.62
CA GLY A 320 2.82 -4.77 4.86
C GLY A 320 2.20 -3.55 4.17
N THR A 321 2.67 -3.26 2.96
CA THR A 321 2.13 -2.20 2.11
C THR A 321 1.23 -2.80 1.04
N PHE A 322 -0.02 -2.35 0.97
CA PHE A 322 -0.93 -2.68 -0.12
C PHE A 322 -1.24 -1.40 -0.90
N THR A 323 -0.74 -1.32 -2.12
CA THR A 323 -1.00 -0.21 -3.03
C THR A 323 -2.00 -0.70 -4.06
N ASN A 324 -3.19 -0.10 -4.09
CA ASN A 324 -4.22 -0.48 -5.04
C ASN A 324 -4.53 0.67 -5.98
N THR A 325 -4.22 0.50 -7.27
CA THR A 325 -4.66 1.39 -8.36
C THR A 325 -5.78 0.72 -9.18
N GLY A 326 -5.90 -0.61 -9.09
CA GLY A 326 -6.94 -1.41 -9.72
C GLY A 326 -8.21 -1.53 -8.88
N THR A 327 -8.90 -2.66 -9.00
CA THR A 327 -10.16 -2.95 -8.29
C THR A 327 -9.95 -4.00 -7.20
N VAL A 328 -10.54 -3.79 -6.04
CA VAL A 328 -10.63 -4.80 -4.98
C VAL A 328 -12.08 -5.00 -4.60
N GLU A 329 -12.57 -6.23 -4.74
CA GLU A 329 -13.85 -6.66 -4.20
C GLU A 329 -13.60 -7.55 -3.00
N SER A 330 -14.17 -7.23 -1.85
CA SER A 330 -13.98 -8.03 -0.64
C SER A 330 -15.24 -8.18 0.18
N ASN A 331 -15.42 -9.39 0.71
CA ASN A 331 -16.37 -9.68 1.77
C ASN A 331 -15.73 -9.66 3.17
N THR A 332 -14.46 -9.28 3.30
CA THR A 332 -13.73 -9.14 4.59
C THR A 332 -13.20 -7.73 4.74
N SER A 333 -12.48 -7.45 5.83
CA SER A 333 -11.87 -6.15 6.07
C SER A 333 -10.90 -5.72 4.95
N LEU A 334 -10.86 -4.42 4.66
CA LEU A 334 -9.95 -3.78 3.71
C LEU A 334 -9.13 -2.70 4.40
N ASN A 335 -7.86 -2.55 3.99
CA ASN A 335 -7.01 -1.44 4.41
C ASN A 335 -6.74 -0.57 3.18
N ILE A 336 -7.17 0.69 3.19
CA ILE A 336 -7.13 1.63 2.06
C ILE A 336 -6.20 2.79 2.41
N GLY A 337 -5.45 3.35 1.45
CA GLY A 337 -4.71 4.60 1.63
C GLY A 337 -3.32 4.52 2.29
N GLY A 338 -2.65 3.36 2.28
CA GLY A 338 -1.27 3.25 2.80
C GLY A 338 -1.15 3.51 4.32
N LYS A 339 -0.02 4.03 4.81
CA LYS A 339 0.23 4.17 6.27
C LYS A 339 -0.73 5.13 7.00
N ASP A 340 -1.17 6.17 6.31
CA ASP A 340 -2.06 7.22 6.84
C ASP A 340 -3.52 7.02 6.42
N GLY A 341 -3.80 5.88 5.79
CA GLY A 341 -5.11 5.55 5.25
C GLY A 341 -6.14 5.20 6.32
N PHE A 342 -7.12 4.37 5.96
CA PHE A 342 -8.15 3.89 6.88
C PHE A 342 -8.44 2.41 6.68
N ASP A 343 -8.96 1.78 7.72
CA ASP A 343 -9.35 0.38 7.73
C ASP A 343 -10.89 0.29 7.72
N VAL A 344 -11.42 -0.55 6.83
CA VAL A 344 -12.85 -0.83 6.70
C VAL A 344 -13.07 -2.24 7.20
N THR A 345 -13.85 -2.38 8.26
CA THR A 345 -14.13 -3.67 8.89
C THR A 345 -15.63 -3.88 9.00
N LYS A 346 -16.11 -5.10 8.71
CA LYS A 346 -17.45 -5.50 9.09
C LYS A 346 -17.41 -6.09 10.48
N THR A 347 -18.21 -5.57 11.41
CA THR A 347 -18.30 -6.08 12.78
C THR A 347 -19.44 -7.08 12.95
N ASP A 348 -20.40 -7.07 12.02
CA ASP A 348 -21.52 -8.00 11.94
C ASP A 348 -22.17 -7.96 10.54
N GLY A 349 -22.86 -9.02 10.15
CA GLY A 349 -23.66 -9.09 8.91
C GLY A 349 -22.89 -9.41 7.62
N GLY A 350 -23.58 -9.17 6.49
CA GLY A 350 -23.15 -9.49 5.13
C GLY A 350 -22.69 -8.27 4.31
N ALA A 351 -22.08 -7.27 4.95
CA ALA A 351 -21.54 -6.11 4.24
C ALA A 351 -20.39 -6.54 3.31
N THR A 352 -20.32 -5.89 2.14
CA THR A 352 -19.26 -6.09 1.14
C THR A 352 -18.65 -4.76 0.76
N PHE A 353 -17.38 -4.77 0.39
CA PHE A 353 -16.61 -3.57 0.08
C PHE A 353 -16.00 -3.69 -1.32
N SER A 354 -16.10 -2.62 -2.09
CA SER A 354 -15.46 -2.49 -3.39
C SER A 354 -14.64 -1.21 -3.40
N TYR A 355 -13.33 -1.30 -3.58
CA TYR A 355 -12.47 -0.14 -3.73
C TYR A 355 -11.96 -0.03 -5.15
N ASN A 356 -12.20 1.11 -5.79
CA ASN A 356 -11.65 1.47 -7.08
C ASN A 356 -10.51 2.47 -6.86
N GLY A 357 -9.27 2.02 -7.08
CA GLY A 357 -8.08 2.85 -6.90
C GLY A 357 -7.91 3.93 -7.97
N THR A 358 -8.50 3.76 -9.14
CA THR A 358 -8.45 4.76 -10.23
C THR A 358 -9.43 5.90 -9.97
N GLU A 359 -10.61 5.58 -9.44
CA GLU A 359 -11.63 6.58 -9.06
C GLU A 359 -11.44 7.09 -7.62
N GLU A 360 -10.47 6.55 -6.88
CA GLU A 360 -10.28 6.81 -5.45
C GLU A 360 -11.61 6.69 -4.67
N LEU A 361 -12.32 5.58 -4.86
CA LEU A 361 -13.70 5.43 -4.39
C LEU A 361 -13.92 4.10 -3.68
N LEU A 362 -14.34 4.15 -2.41
CA LEU A 362 -14.86 3.00 -1.67
C LEU A 362 -16.37 2.93 -1.82
N THR A 363 -16.89 1.80 -2.30
CA THR A 363 -18.31 1.46 -2.29
C THR A 363 -18.60 0.39 -1.25
N ILE A 364 -19.60 0.63 -0.39
CA ILE A 364 -20.06 -0.30 0.64
C ILE A 364 -21.48 -0.75 0.28
N SER A 365 -21.67 -2.07 0.20
CA SER A 365 -22.94 -2.70 -0.17
C SER A 365 -23.38 -3.74 0.88
N GLY A 366 -24.55 -4.34 0.67
CA GLY A 366 -25.06 -5.40 1.54
C GLY A 366 -25.71 -4.87 2.82
N SER A 367 -25.66 -5.66 3.89
CA SER A 367 -26.29 -5.32 5.18
C SER A 367 -25.37 -5.68 6.35
N GLY A 368 -25.42 -4.92 7.44
CA GLY A 368 -24.62 -5.20 8.63
C GLY A 368 -23.99 -3.98 9.27
N LYS A 369 -23.06 -4.21 10.19
CA LYS A 369 -22.34 -3.13 10.90
C LYS A 369 -20.96 -2.96 10.29
N VAL A 370 -20.63 -1.73 9.92
CA VAL A 370 -19.35 -1.39 9.30
C VAL A 370 -18.66 -0.33 10.15
N LEU A 371 -17.38 -0.55 10.47
CA LEU A 371 -16.50 0.42 11.10
C LEU A 371 -15.47 0.86 10.05
N ILE A 372 -15.35 2.17 9.86
CA ILE A 372 -14.28 2.80 9.09
C ILE A 372 -13.41 3.59 10.07
N LYS A 373 -12.17 3.14 10.25
CA LYS A 373 -11.23 3.73 11.21
C LYS A 373 -10.05 4.35 10.49
N GLY A 374 -9.85 5.65 10.64
CA GLY A 374 -8.63 6.31 10.19
C GLY A 374 -7.43 5.86 11.00
N ARG A 375 -6.31 5.61 10.33
CA ARG A 375 -5.03 5.27 10.99
C ARG A 375 -4.25 6.51 11.40
N ASN A 376 -4.53 7.65 10.76
CA ASN A 376 -3.96 8.94 11.09
C ASN A 376 -5.01 10.05 10.95
N LYS A 377 -5.59 10.46 12.08
CA LYS A 377 -6.63 11.50 12.14
C LYS A 377 -6.20 12.87 11.59
N ASP A 378 -4.90 13.14 11.59
CA ASP A 378 -4.33 14.44 11.22
C ASP A 378 -3.94 14.50 9.73
N ASN A 379 -3.99 13.37 9.00
CA ASN A 379 -3.69 13.33 7.57
C ASN A 379 -4.91 12.94 6.75
N ALA A 380 -5.23 13.73 5.74
CA ALA A 380 -6.37 13.46 4.87
C ALA A 380 -6.08 12.35 3.87
N VAL A 381 -7.08 11.52 3.61
CA VAL A 381 -7.04 10.48 2.58
C VAL A 381 -7.89 10.91 1.38
N GLY A 382 -7.28 10.87 0.19
CA GLY A 382 -7.95 11.05 -1.10
C GLY A 382 -8.80 9.84 -1.44
N CYS A 383 -9.97 9.70 -0.83
CA CYS A 383 -10.89 8.60 -1.14
C CYS A 383 -12.34 8.94 -0.81
N GLY A 384 -13.22 9.00 -1.80
CA GLY A 384 -14.66 9.14 -1.57
C GLY A 384 -15.25 7.84 -0.99
N ILE A 385 -16.33 7.96 -0.23
CA ILE A 385 -17.07 6.80 0.32
C ILE A 385 -18.51 6.84 -0.21
N VAL A 386 -18.95 5.72 -0.76
CA VAL A 386 -20.30 5.54 -1.31
C VAL A 386 -20.98 4.38 -0.59
N ILE A 387 -22.13 4.62 -0.01
CA ILE A 387 -23.05 3.58 0.43
C ILE A 387 -23.97 3.27 -0.74
N ALA A 388 -23.92 2.02 -1.23
CA ALA A 388 -24.61 1.61 -2.44
C ALA A 388 -26.14 1.60 -2.27
N GLU A 389 -26.83 1.61 -3.40
CA GLU A 389 -28.29 1.54 -3.44
C GLU A 389 -28.81 0.30 -2.70
N GLY A 390 -29.80 0.50 -1.83
CA GLY A 390 -30.42 -0.58 -1.07
C GLY A 390 -29.54 -1.18 0.02
N ALA A 391 -28.32 -0.67 0.25
CA ALA A 391 -27.48 -1.11 1.34
C ALA A 391 -28.13 -0.78 2.70
N GLN A 392 -28.13 -1.76 3.60
CA GLN A 392 -28.70 -1.65 4.95
C GLN A 392 -27.58 -1.75 5.98
N THR A 393 -26.64 -0.81 5.89
CA THR A 393 -25.47 -0.76 6.78
C THR A 393 -25.68 0.24 7.92
N THR A 394 -25.23 -0.14 9.11
CA THR A 394 -25.02 0.80 10.22
C THR A 394 -23.55 1.17 10.22
N LEU A 395 -23.25 2.44 9.96
CA LEU A 395 -21.88 2.91 9.82
C LEU A 395 -21.36 3.50 11.13
N THR A 396 -20.15 3.12 11.50
CA THR A 396 -19.34 3.80 12.53
C THR A 396 -18.12 4.38 11.85
N ILE A 397 -17.82 5.65 12.11
CA ILE A 397 -16.56 6.27 11.71
C ILE A 397 -15.76 6.66 12.95
N GLU A 398 -14.47 6.38 12.92
CA GLU A 398 -13.53 6.69 14.00
C GLU A 398 -12.27 7.33 13.42
N ASP A 399 -11.89 8.50 13.91
CA ASP A 399 -10.64 9.18 13.55
C ASP A 399 -10.43 9.35 12.03
N LEU A 400 -11.54 9.45 11.27
CA LEU A 400 -11.54 9.42 9.81
C LEU A 400 -11.33 10.82 9.23
N ASN A 401 -10.37 11.00 8.33
CA ASN A 401 -10.09 12.28 7.66
C ASN A 401 -10.05 12.10 6.13
N ILE A 402 -11.06 12.62 5.43
CA ILE A 402 -11.26 12.43 3.99
C ILE A 402 -11.29 13.79 3.28
N VAL A 403 -10.58 13.86 2.14
CA VAL A 403 -10.68 14.95 1.16
C VAL A 403 -10.88 14.32 -0.21
N ALA A 404 -12.06 14.48 -0.82
CA ALA A 404 -12.40 13.86 -2.10
C ALA A 404 -13.37 14.72 -2.91
N ASP A 405 -13.66 14.35 -4.16
CA ASP A 405 -14.68 15.02 -4.97
C ASP A 405 -16.05 15.05 -4.28
N GLU A 406 -16.48 13.91 -3.74
CA GLU A 406 -17.56 13.80 -2.75
C GLU A 406 -17.06 12.90 -1.60
N ALA A 407 -17.13 13.38 -0.35
CA ALA A 407 -16.50 12.66 0.77
C ALA A 407 -17.34 11.46 1.25
N LEU A 408 -18.65 11.64 1.44
CA LEU A 408 -19.55 10.54 1.82
C LEU A 408 -20.91 10.67 1.13
N VAL A 409 -21.31 9.67 0.36
CA VAL A 409 -22.55 9.65 -0.42
C VAL A 409 -23.36 8.40 -0.12
N TYR A 410 -24.67 8.55 0.11
CA TYR A 410 -25.62 7.43 0.12
C TYR A 410 -26.40 7.44 -1.19
N ARG A 411 -26.27 6.41 -2.02
CA ARG A 411 -27.00 6.34 -3.29
C ARG A 411 -28.51 6.25 -3.05
N ASP A 412 -29.25 6.93 -3.92
CA ASP A 412 -30.70 6.85 -3.94
C ASP A 412 -31.21 5.47 -4.33
N ARG A 413 -32.39 5.15 -3.81
CA ARG A 413 -33.15 4.03 -4.31
C ARG A 413 -33.84 4.41 -5.61
N SER A 414 -33.76 3.52 -6.58
CA SER A 414 -34.45 3.62 -7.87
C SER A 414 -35.97 3.68 -7.73
N ASP A 415 -36.52 3.18 -6.61
CA ASP A 415 -37.95 3.23 -6.28
C ASP A 415 -38.41 4.52 -5.61
N GLY A 416 -37.49 5.46 -5.34
CA GLY A 416 -37.77 6.75 -4.71
C GLY A 416 -38.17 6.68 -3.23
N GLN A 417 -38.07 5.52 -2.58
CA GLN A 417 -38.35 5.42 -1.15
C GLN A 417 -37.21 6.00 -0.32
N GLN A 418 -37.56 6.75 0.72
CA GLN A 418 -36.59 7.29 1.66
C GLN A 418 -36.16 6.24 2.69
N MET A 419 -34.87 6.23 3.00
CA MET A 419 -34.23 5.35 3.98
C MET A 419 -33.84 6.13 5.24
N ASN A 420 -33.80 5.43 6.38
CA ASN A 420 -33.27 5.94 7.63
C ASN A 420 -31.88 5.34 7.87
N TYR A 421 -30.86 6.18 7.80
CA TYR A 421 -29.48 5.79 8.07
C TYR A 421 -29.07 6.20 9.49
N SER A 422 -28.18 5.41 10.09
CA SER A 422 -27.57 5.72 11.39
C SER A 422 -26.06 5.78 11.23
N LEU A 423 -25.46 6.87 11.71
CA LEU A 423 -24.02 7.10 11.70
C LEU A 423 -23.53 7.30 13.14
N THR A 424 -22.71 6.37 13.61
CA THR A 424 -22.07 6.46 14.93
C THR A 424 -20.72 7.15 14.79
N LEU A 425 -20.52 8.21 15.56
CA LEU A 425 -19.29 9.00 15.58
C LEU A 425 -18.44 8.60 16.78
N GLN A 426 -17.17 8.27 16.51
CA GLN A 426 -16.13 8.03 17.51
C GLN A 426 -14.88 8.85 17.14
N GLY A 427 -14.09 9.26 18.12
CA GLY A 427 -12.91 10.09 17.85
C GLY A 427 -13.25 11.40 17.13
N ILE A 428 -12.31 11.89 16.30
CA ILE A 428 -12.48 13.10 15.50
C ILE A 428 -12.58 12.80 14.01
N ASN A 429 -13.65 13.24 13.36
CA ASN A 429 -13.89 12.91 11.96
C ASN A 429 -14.00 14.18 11.10
N ARG A 430 -13.40 14.15 9.91
CA ARG A 430 -13.43 15.23 8.92
C ARG A 430 -13.78 14.67 7.55
N LEU A 431 -14.83 15.21 6.95
CA LEU A 431 -15.30 14.85 5.62
C LEU A 431 -15.33 16.12 4.76
N THR A 432 -14.34 16.29 3.88
CA THR A 432 -14.21 17.47 3.03
C THR A 432 -14.44 17.10 1.57
N SER A 433 -15.40 17.75 0.94
CA SER A 433 -15.63 17.66 -0.50
C SER A 433 -14.94 18.82 -1.24
N THR A 434 -14.30 18.52 -2.38
CA THR A 434 -13.65 19.52 -3.24
C THR A 434 -14.58 20.09 -4.32
N ARG A 435 -15.63 19.34 -4.70
CA ARG A 435 -16.51 19.69 -5.85
C ARG A 435 -18.01 19.55 -5.59
N GLY A 436 -18.42 18.79 -4.58
CA GLY A 436 -19.81 18.43 -4.32
C GLY A 436 -20.25 18.70 -2.89
N VAL A 437 -21.32 18.03 -2.46
CA VAL A 437 -21.75 18.08 -1.06
C VAL A 437 -20.78 17.24 -0.22
N GLY A 438 -20.39 17.72 0.96
CA GLY A 438 -19.50 16.99 1.86
C GLY A 438 -20.07 15.63 2.26
N MET A 439 -21.32 15.62 2.74
CA MET A 439 -22.08 14.41 3.02
C MET A 439 -23.46 14.47 2.34
N ASN A 440 -23.63 13.69 1.28
CA ASN A 440 -24.84 13.65 0.46
C ASN A 440 -25.70 12.42 0.76
N LEU A 441 -26.85 12.62 1.39
CA LEU A 441 -27.80 11.56 1.67
C LEU A 441 -28.90 11.46 0.62
N ASN A 442 -28.84 12.24 -0.46
CA ASN A 442 -29.83 12.25 -1.53
C ASN A 442 -31.29 12.27 -1.01
N TYR A 443 -31.59 13.19 -0.07
CA TYR A 443 -32.92 13.32 0.53
C TYR A 443 -33.39 12.09 1.35
N ASN A 444 -32.47 11.28 1.85
CA ASN A 444 -32.71 10.31 2.93
C ASN A 444 -32.55 10.95 4.31
N TYR A 445 -32.84 10.19 5.36
CA TYR A 445 -32.75 10.63 6.77
C TYR A 445 -31.42 10.14 7.39
N ILE A 446 -30.76 10.99 8.20
CA ILE A 446 -29.67 10.58 9.10
C ILE A 446 -30.14 10.66 10.55
N THR A 447 -29.67 9.72 11.35
CA THR A 447 -29.51 9.88 12.79
C THR A 447 -28.03 9.77 13.16
N PHE A 448 -27.50 10.79 13.82
CA PHE A 448 -26.16 10.77 14.41
C PHE A 448 -26.20 10.23 15.84
N MET A 449 -25.23 9.38 16.17
CA MET A 449 -25.09 8.73 17.47
C MET A 449 -23.63 8.75 17.92
N GLY A 450 -23.39 8.38 19.18
CA GLY A 450 -22.05 8.26 19.75
C GLY A 450 -21.62 9.48 20.56
N SER A 451 -20.31 9.62 20.75
CA SER A 451 -19.67 10.68 21.55
C SER A 451 -18.49 11.35 20.84
N GLY A 452 -18.19 10.96 19.60
CA GLY A 452 -17.18 11.60 18.77
C GLY A 452 -17.69 12.89 18.12
N SER A 453 -16.79 13.51 17.35
CA SER A 453 -17.07 14.72 16.59
C SER A 453 -17.03 14.47 15.08
N LEU A 454 -17.72 15.34 14.33
CA LEU A 454 -17.70 15.35 12.88
C LEU A 454 -17.70 16.77 12.35
N THR A 455 -16.71 17.10 11.51
CA THR A 455 -16.72 18.28 10.65
C THR A 455 -16.97 17.85 9.22
N VAL A 456 -17.98 18.43 8.57
CA VAL A 456 -18.30 18.19 7.16
C VAL A 456 -18.22 19.48 6.38
N THR A 457 -17.43 19.50 5.30
CA THR A 457 -17.24 20.68 4.45
C THR A 457 -17.65 20.37 3.01
N GLY A 458 -18.52 21.19 2.44
CA GLY A 458 -18.93 21.11 1.04
C GLY A 458 -17.96 21.84 0.11
N GLY A 459 -17.90 21.41 -1.15
CA GLY A 459 -17.27 22.16 -2.22
C GLY A 459 -18.03 23.45 -2.55
N ASN A 460 -17.50 24.25 -3.49
CA ASN A 460 -18.15 25.50 -3.90
C ASN A 460 -19.61 25.29 -4.33
N ASP A 461 -20.47 26.23 -3.95
CA ASP A 461 -21.92 26.22 -4.16
C ASP A 461 -22.67 25.04 -3.53
N CYS A 462 -21.98 24.20 -2.74
CA CYS A 462 -22.54 22.98 -2.15
C CYS A 462 -22.59 23.07 -0.62
N ALA A 463 -23.66 22.52 -0.04
CA ALA A 463 -23.78 22.39 1.41
C ALA A 463 -22.74 21.41 1.98
N GLY A 464 -22.39 21.56 3.25
CA GLY A 464 -21.63 20.54 3.97
C GLY A 464 -22.43 19.25 4.05
N ILE A 465 -23.70 19.34 4.49
CA ILE A 465 -24.59 18.18 4.61
C ILE A 465 -25.86 18.42 3.79
N LYS A 466 -26.26 17.44 2.97
CA LYS A 466 -27.53 17.45 2.23
C LYS A 466 -28.38 16.24 2.58
N VAL A 467 -29.57 16.47 3.12
CA VAL A 467 -30.46 15.47 3.73
C VAL A 467 -31.93 15.83 3.55
N SER A 468 -32.86 14.88 3.74
CA SER A 468 -34.27 15.24 3.92
C SER A 468 -34.56 15.69 5.34
N SER A 469 -34.14 14.90 6.35
CA SER A 469 -34.09 15.37 7.73
C SER A 469 -32.83 14.92 8.46
N PHE A 470 -32.36 15.80 9.33
CA PHE A 470 -31.16 15.67 10.15
C PHE A 470 -31.55 15.51 11.62
N TRP A 471 -31.21 14.38 12.25
CA TRP A 471 -31.48 14.14 13.68
C TRP A 471 -30.18 13.86 14.44
N LEU A 472 -29.97 14.57 15.56
CA LEU A 472 -29.03 14.14 16.60
C LEU A 472 -29.80 13.26 17.60
N TYR A 473 -29.31 12.06 17.89
CA TYR A 473 -30.05 11.11 18.73
C TYR A 473 -30.21 11.65 20.16
N LYS A 474 -31.37 11.39 20.78
CA LYS A 474 -31.63 11.85 22.15
C LYS A 474 -30.62 11.22 23.12
N ASN A 475 -30.07 12.02 24.02
CA ASN A 475 -29.02 11.62 24.97
C ASN A 475 -27.68 11.23 24.31
N SER A 476 -27.46 11.56 23.03
CA SER A 476 -26.13 11.46 22.43
C SER A 476 -25.33 12.73 22.70
N ASN A 477 -24.02 12.58 22.90
CA ASN A 477 -23.09 13.69 23.10
C ASN A 477 -22.29 13.96 21.82
N VAL A 478 -22.98 13.94 20.68
CA VAL A 478 -22.36 14.20 19.38
C VAL A 478 -22.09 15.69 19.21
N PHE A 479 -20.94 16.00 18.64
CA PHE A 479 -20.57 17.34 18.19
C PHE A 479 -20.44 17.35 16.68
N VAL A 480 -21.32 18.07 15.98
CA VAL A 480 -21.31 18.19 14.52
C VAL A 480 -21.06 19.64 14.10
N VAL A 481 -20.13 19.82 13.15
CA VAL A 481 -19.89 21.07 12.43
C VAL A 481 -20.18 20.84 10.95
N ALA A 482 -21.08 21.63 10.36
CA ALA A 482 -21.39 21.55 8.92
C ALA A 482 -21.11 22.88 8.21
N ILE A 483 -20.19 22.86 7.25
CA ILE A 483 -19.69 24.03 6.55
C ILE A 483 -20.08 23.92 5.08
N GLY A 484 -20.92 24.85 4.63
CA GLY A 484 -21.23 25.02 3.22
C GLY A 484 -20.05 25.69 2.53
N GLY A 485 -19.68 25.20 1.35
CA GLY A 485 -18.60 25.83 0.60
C GLY A 485 -18.95 27.23 0.14
N LYS A 486 -17.97 27.94 -0.41
CA LYS A 486 -18.15 29.29 -0.93
C LYS A 486 -19.33 29.35 -1.91
N GLY A 487 -20.27 30.27 -1.69
CA GLY A 487 -21.48 30.43 -2.52
C GLY A 487 -22.65 29.48 -2.18
N ALA A 488 -22.45 28.55 -1.24
CA ALA A 488 -23.53 27.69 -0.77
C ALA A 488 -24.62 28.49 -0.04
N LYS A 489 -25.86 28.00 -0.10
CA LYS A 489 -27.01 28.66 0.56
C LYS A 489 -27.02 28.49 2.08
N SER A 490 -26.45 27.39 2.56
CA SER A 490 -26.38 27.02 3.98
C SER A 490 -25.38 25.89 4.18
N GLY A 491 -24.88 25.73 5.40
CA GLY A 491 -24.09 24.55 5.79
C GLY A 491 -24.86 23.25 5.76
N ILE A 492 -26.18 23.30 5.99
CA ILE A 492 -27.07 22.14 5.94
C ILE A 492 -28.23 22.42 4.99
N SER A 493 -28.43 21.55 4.01
CA SER A 493 -29.60 21.55 3.13
C SER A 493 -30.54 20.42 3.53
N GLY A 494 -31.65 20.75 4.20
CA GLY A 494 -32.65 19.80 4.67
C GLY A 494 -33.43 20.29 5.89
N ASN A 495 -34.31 19.45 6.44
CA ASN A 495 -35.02 19.77 7.67
C ASN A 495 -34.17 19.45 8.90
N LEU A 496 -33.94 20.45 9.74
CA LEU A 496 -33.16 20.32 10.97
C LEU A 496 -34.03 19.94 12.17
N ASN A 497 -33.68 18.85 12.86
CA ASN A 497 -34.21 18.52 14.18
C ASN A 497 -33.04 18.26 15.15
N HIS A 498 -32.89 19.14 16.13
CA HIS A 498 -31.75 19.16 17.03
C HIS A 498 -32.21 19.03 18.49
N PRO A 499 -32.50 17.80 18.98
CA PRO A 499 -33.03 17.58 20.33
C PRO A 499 -31.94 17.37 21.40
N ALA A 500 -30.67 17.19 21.02
CA ALA A 500 -29.53 17.00 21.91
C ALA A 500 -28.19 17.24 21.18
N GLY A 501 -27.11 17.47 21.93
CA GLY A 501 -25.75 17.59 21.40
C GLY A 501 -25.35 19.03 21.09
N LEU A 502 -24.17 19.20 20.47
CA LEU A 502 -23.68 20.48 19.97
C LEU A 502 -23.69 20.46 18.44
N LEU A 503 -24.39 21.44 17.85
CA LEU A 503 -24.43 21.63 16.41
C LEU A 503 -23.98 23.05 16.07
N ILE A 504 -23.03 23.15 15.14
CA ILE A 504 -22.60 24.39 14.51
C ILE A 504 -22.77 24.22 13.00
N TYR A 505 -23.41 25.16 12.32
CA TYR A 505 -23.37 25.19 10.87
C TYR A 505 -23.40 26.60 10.30
N GLY A 506 -22.91 26.72 9.08
CA GLY A 506 -22.72 27.98 8.40
C GLY A 506 -22.11 27.79 7.03
N THR A 507 -21.65 28.86 6.41
CA THR A 507 -21.09 28.87 5.06
C THR A 507 -19.71 29.51 5.04
N GLN A 508 -18.97 29.32 3.96
CA GLN A 508 -17.73 30.06 3.72
C GLN A 508 -18.02 31.35 2.96
N ASP A 509 -17.39 32.43 3.40
CA ASP A 509 -17.35 33.69 2.66
C ASP A 509 -16.42 33.61 1.43
N ASP A 510 -16.29 34.72 0.72
CA ASP A 510 -15.44 34.80 -0.47
C ASP A 510 -13.95 34.55 -0.19
N ALA A 511 -13.49 34.79 1.05
CA ALA A 511 -12.13 34.59 1.53
C ALA A 511 -11.91 33.20 2.17
N GLY A 512 -12.96 32.38 2.28
CA GLY A 512 -12.93 31.05 2.89
C GLY A 512 -13.17 31.06 4.41
N SER A 513 -13.46 32.21 5.00
CA SER A 513 -13.78 32.35 6.42
C SER A 513 -15.17 31.78 6.71
N PHE A 514 -15.34 31.17 7.88
CA PHE A 514 -16.63 30.63 8.28
C PHE A 514 -17.58 31.75 8.74
N LEU A 515 -18.80 31.73 8.19
CA LEU A 515 -19.92 32.58 8.55
C LEU A 515 -20.97 31.72 9.25
N GLU A 516 -21.15 31.94 10.55
CA GLU A 516 -22.11 31.19 11.34
C GLU A 516 -23.57 31.50 10.92
N GLU A 517 -24.35 30.44 10.75
CA GLU A 517 -25.81 30.52 10.60
C GLU A 517 -26.54 30.00 11.84
N TYR A 518 -25.92 29.06 12.55
CA TYR A 518 -26.47 28.43 13.73
C TYR A 518 -25.36 27.83 14.59
N SER A 519 -25.44 28.09 15.88
CA SER A 519 -24.65 27.39 16.89
C SER A 519 -25.49 27.21 18.14
N LYS A 520 -25.62 25.96 18.59
CA LYS A 520 -26.41 25.67 19.79
C LYS A 520 -25.95 24.41 20.48
N LEU A 521 -25.91 24.45 21.81
CA LEU A 521 -25.86 23.28 22.67
C LEU A 521 -27.28 22.95 23.17
N VAL A 522 -27.77 21.73 22.92
CA VAL A 522 -29.08 21.27 23.39
C VAL A 522 -28.92 20.10 24.36
N GLY A 523 -29.65 20.16 25.48
CA GLY A 523 -29.51 19.24 26.61
C GLY A 523 -28.93 19.95 27.84
N ASN A 524 -29.05 19.33 29.01
CA ASN A 524 -28.54 19.88 30.27
C ASN A 524 -27.10 19.42 30.53
N ASP A 525 -26.80 18.16 30.26
CA ASP A 525 -25.46 17.59 30.46
C ASP A 525 -24.91 17.12 29.11
N PHE A 526 -23.77 17.68 28.71
CA PHE A 526 -23.05 17.31 27.51
C PHE A 526 -21.63 16.89 27.87
N THR A 527 -21.20 15.76 27.34
CA THR A 527 -19.87 15.20 27.60
C THR A 527 -19.17 14.89 26.28
N LEU A 528 -18.19 15.72 25.93
CA LEU A 528 -17.41 15.55 24.73
C LEU A 528 -16.46 14.34 24.87
N GLY A 529 -16.77 13.25 24.17
CA GLY A 529 -16.04 11.97 24.28
C GLY A 529 -15.02 11.71 23.18
N GLY A 530 -14.85 12.62 22.22
CA GLY A 530 -13.81 12.58 21.19
C GLY A 530 -13.27 13.97 20.92
N ASP A 531 -12.04 14.05 20.40
CA ASP A 531 -11.42 15.33 20.05
C ASP A 531 -12.35 16.14 19.13
N ALA A 532 -12.36 17.47 19.27
CA ALA A 532 -13.24 18.30 18.46
C ALA A 532 -12.69 19.71 18.24
N GLU A 533 -13.23 20.37 17.22
CA GLU A 533 -12.79 21.68 16.77
C GLU A 533 -13.97 22.63 16.60
N ILE A 534 -13.88 23.79 17.22
CA ILE A 534 -14.78 24.91 16.97
C ILE A 534 -14.11 25.80 15.92
N PRO A 535 -14.74 26.02 14.74
CA PRO A 535 -14.14 26.80 13.68
C PRO A 535 -14.01 28.28 14.09
N ASP A 536 -13.04 28.96 13.50
CA ASP A 536 -12.91 30.42 13.63
C ASP A 536 -14.19 31.10 13.11
N GLY A 537 -14.63 32.16 13.77
CA GLY A 537 -15.91 32.84 13.49
C GLY A 537 -17.17 32.19 14.07
N ALA A 538 -17.09 31.00 14.67
CA ALA A 538 -18.24 30.42 15.40
C ALA A 538 -18.34 30.93 16.85
N GLU A 539 -19.57 31.05 17.35
CA GLU A 539 -19.89 31.43 18.71
C GLU A 539 -20.65 30.31 19.43
N VAL A 540 -20.09 29.76 20.52
CA VAL A 540 -20.72 28.71 21.32
C VAL A 540 -21.13 29.26 22.68
N THR A 541 -22.40 29.11 23.04
CA THR A 541 -22.90 29.48 24.37
C THR A 541 -23.20 28.24 25.23
N ILE A 542 -22.63 28.17 26.42
CA ILE A 542 -22.99 27.22 27.48
C ILE A 542 -23.92 27.96 28.44
N ALA A 543 -25.21 27.63 28.45
CA ALA A 543 -26.20 28.32 29.26
C ALA A 543 -26.07 28.00 30.76
N LYS A 544 -26.68 28.84 31.61
CA LYS A 544 -26.56 28.79 33.09
C LYS A 544 -26.77 27.39 33.70
N ASP A 545 -27.75 26.65 33.20
CA ASP A 545 -28.14 25.35 33.73
C ASP A 545 -27.56 24.18 32.90
N GLN A 546 -26.55 24.46 32.07
CA GLN A 546 -25.85 23.46 31.26
C GLN A 546 -24.49 23.11 31.86
N THR A 547 -24.15 21.83 31.78
CA THR A 547 -22.82 21.29 32.06
C THR A 547 -22.19 20.84 30.75
N PHE A 548 -21.05 21.42 30.39
CA PHE A 548 -20.17 20.95 29.33
C PHE A 548 -18.94 20.31 29.98
N THR A 549 -18.81 19.00 29.83
CA THR A 549 -17.63 18.23 30.28
C THR A 549 -16.76 17.85 29.10
N ILE A 550 -15.46 18.10 29.18
CA ILE A 550 -14.45 17.58 28.24
C ILE A 550 -13.79 16.37 28.89
N ASP A 551 -14.05 15.17 28.35
CA ASP A 551 -13.60 13.91 28.96
C ASP A 551 -12.07 13.80 29.06
N ALA A 552 -11.62 12.92 29.95
CA ALA A 552 -10.20 12.60 30.09
C ALA A 552 -9.63 12.07 28.77
N GLY A 553 -8.45 12.57 28.38
CA GLY A 553 -7.81 12.23 27.10
C GLY A 553 -8.38 12.95 25.87
N VAL A 554 -9.46 13.71 25.99
CA VAL A 554 -10.09 14.47 24.88
C VAL A 554 -9.55 15.90 24.81
N THR A 555 -9.34 16.39 23.60
CA THR A 555 -8.96 17.78 23.30
C THR A 555 -10.11 18.53 22.62
N LEU A 556 -10.51 19.67 23.19
CA LEU A 556 -11.31 20.67 22.48
C LEU A 556 -10.38 21.79 21.99
N THR A 557 -10.23 21.92 20.67
CA THR A 557 -9.51 23.03 20.04
C THR A 557 -10.52 24.10 19.63
N ASN A 558 -10.43 25.26 20.26
CA ASN A 558 -11.29 26.39 19.97
C ASN A 558 -10.55 27.43 19.12
N SER A 559 -11.05 27.68 17.91
CA SER A 559 -10.63 28.84 17.10
C SER A 559 -11.71 29.93 17.09
N GLY A 560 -12.92 29.64 17.54
CA GLY A 560 -14.02 30.61 17.65
C GLY A 560 -14.08 31.26 19.03
N THR A 561 -15.31 31.59 19.45
CA THR A 561 -15.60 32.22 20.76
C THR A 561 -16.52 31.32 21.58
N ILE A 562 -16.19 31.10 22.86
CA ILE A 562 -17.02 30.36 23.80
C ILE A 562 -17.50 31.31 24.90
N TYR A 563 -18.81 31.44 25.09
CA TYR A 563 -19.44 32.15 26.20
C TYR A 563 -19.99 31.14 27.22
N ASN A 564 -19.34 31.03 28.37
CA ASN A 564 -19.72 30.10 29.42
C ASN A 564 -20.49 30.79 30.54
N LYS A 565 -21.80 30.57 30.58
CA LYS A 565 -22.70 30.95 31.69
C LYS A 565 -22.98 29.80 32.65
N GLY A 566 -22.77 28.56 32.20
CA GLY A 566 -22.98 27.34 32.97
C GLY A 566 -21.70 26.79 33.58
N THR A 567 -21.58 25.46 33.54
CA THR A 567 -20.40 24.75 34.05
C THR A 567 -19.60 24.20 32.88
N LEU A 568 -18.35 24.66 32.72
CA LEU A 568 -17.36 24.06 31.81
C LEU A 568 -16.32 23.36 32.68
N THR A 569 -16.16 22.05 32.50
CA THR A 569 -15.29 21.22 33.35
C THR A 569 -14.55 20.14 32.55
N GLY A 570 -13.60 19.47 33.19
CA GLY A 570 -12.75 18.45 32.58
C GLY A 570 -11.43 19.00 32.05
N ASN A 571 -10.99 18.52 30.90
CA ASN A 571 -9.74 18.97 30.27
C ASN A 571 -9.80 20.44 29.83
N PRO A 572 -8.65 21.16 29.81
CA PRO A 572 -8.61 22.55 29.38
C PRO A 572 -8.87 22.70 27.87
N VAL A 573 -9.55 23.78 27.50
CA VAL A 573 -9.72 24.21 26.11
C VAL A 573 -8.38 24.69 25.55
N LYS A 574 -8.02 24.24 24.34
CA LYS A 574 -6.85 24.74 23.59
C LYS A 574 -7.27 25.83 22.59
N GLY A 575 -6.34 26.69 22.19
CA GLY A 575 -6.61 27.79 21.26
C GLY A 575 -7.14 29.03 21.97
N HIS A 576 -8.23 29.61 21.47
CA HIS A 576 -8.90 30.75 22.10
C HIS A 576 -9.56 30.31 23.41
N PHE A 577 -9.27 31.06 24.47
CA PHE A 577 -9.83 30.79 25.79
C PHE A 577 -11.32 31.15 25.87
N PRO A 578 -12.10 30.45 26.72
CA PRO A 578 -13.51 30.76 26.93
C PRO A 578 -13.69 32.05 27.73
N TYR A 579 -14.80 32.74 27.48
CA TYR A 579 -15.31 33.80 28.34
C TYR A 579 -16.20 33.22 29.42
N HIS A 580 -15.88 33.48 30.69
CA HIS A 580 -16.69 33.07 31.83
C HIS A 580 -17.61 34.19 32.28
N TYR A 581 -18.89 33.86 32.45
CA TYR A 581 -19.86 34.75 33.04
C TYR A 581 -19.65 34.83 34.55
N ILE A 582 -19.57 36.05 35.06
CA ILE A 582 -19.50 36.33 36.49
C ILE A 582 -20.62 37.28 36.90
N THR A 583 -21.09 37.11 38.13
CA THR A 583 -22.08 37.98 38.79
C THR A 583 -21.49 38.45 40.11
N PHE A 584 -21.54 39.75 40.38
CA PHE A 584 -21.11 40.32 41.65
C PHE A 584 -21.97 41.55 42.01
N ASP A 585 -22.04 41.89 43.28
CA ASP A 585 -22.73 43.09 43.74
C ASP A 585 -21.84 44.31 43.49
N ALA A 586 -22.29 45.24 42.64
CA ALA A 586 -21.58 46.49 42.43
C ALA A 586 -21.80 47.42 43.63
N ASN A 587 -20.69 47.86 44.24
CA ASN A 587 -20.70 48.74 45.41
C ASN A 587 -21.09 50.18 45.02
N TYR A 588 -22.39 50.46 44.88
CA TYR A 588 -22.93 51.83 44.77
C TYR A 588 -23.70 52.25 46.03
N PRO A 589 -23.49 53.49 46.53
CA PRO A 589 -23.98 53.93 47.84
C PRO A 589 -25.51 54.09 47.99
N ALA A 590 -26.30 53.91 46.93
CA ALA A 590 -27.74 54.15 46.96
C ALA A 590 -28.62 52.93 46.62
N SER A 591 -28.06 51.87 46.01
CA SER A 591 -28.75 50.61 45.75
C SER A 591 -27.72 49.57 45.29
N PRO A 592 -27.61 48.38 45.93
CA PRO A 592 -26.85 47.29 45.33
C PRO A 592 -27.50 46.92 43.99
N ALA A 593 -26.74 47.07 42.92
CA ALA A 593 -27.11 46.57 41.60
C ALA A 593 -26.21 45.37 41.30
N VAL A 594 -26.80 44.25 40.91
CA VAL A 594 -26.03 43.09 40.43
C VAL A 594 -25.42 43.50 39.09
N ASP A 595 -24.10 43.42 38.99
CA ASP A 595 -23.37 43.59 37.74
C ASP A 595 -23.06 42.20 37.16
N GLU A 596 -23.19 42.09 35.85
CA GLU A 596 -23.12 40.84 35.09
C GLU A 596 -22.15 41.05 33.93
N ARG A 597 -21.04 40.30 33.90
CA ARG A 597 -19.99 40.47 32.89
C ARG A 597 -19.46 39.14 32.39
N TYR A 598 -19.00 39.11 31.15
CA TYR A 598 -18.15 38.04 30.62
C TYR A 598 -16.68 38.46 30.72
N ILE A 599 -15.84 37.58 31.27
CA ILE A 599 -14.40 37.80 31.39
C ILE A 599 -13.67 36.64 30.72
N LEU A 600 -12.72 36.97 29.84
CA LEU A 600 -11.88 35.97 29.18
C LEU A 600 -11.04 35.21 30.22
N GLN A 601 -11.00 33.88 30.13
CA GLN A 601 -10.19 33.07 31.03
C GLN A 601 -8.72 33.48 30.96
N GLY A 602 -8.13 33.79 32.12
CA GLY A 602 -6.74 34.23 32.23
C GLY A 602 -6.55 35.75 32.22
N ASP A 603 -7.57 36.53 31.85
CA ASP A 603 -7.51 37.98 31.94
C ASP A 603 -7.59 38.47 33.39
N ALA A 604 -7.01 39.65 33.63
CA ALA A 604 -7.15 40.33 34.91
C ALA A 604 -8.61 40.79 35.12
N LEU A 605 -9.11 40.66 36.35
CA LEU A 605 -10.41 41.23 36.71
C LEU A 605 -10.39 42.76 36.52
N PRO A 606 -11.42 43.36 35.90
CA PRO A 606 -11.52 44.80 35.74
C PRO A 606 -11.35 45.56 37.07
N THR A 607 -10.54 46.62 37.07
CA THR A 607 -10.18 47.38 38.29
C THR A 607 -11.32 48.23 38.84
N ASP A 608 -12.36 48.48 38.03
CA ASP A 608 -13.58 49.21 38.39
C ASP A 608 -14.59 48.35 39.17
N ILE A 609 -14.36 47.04 39.29
CA ILE A 609 -15.20 46.12 40.07
C ILE A 609 -15.08 46.38 41.58
N PHE A 610 -13.91 46.84 42.04
CA PHE A 610 -13.55 46.94 43.46
C PHE A 610 -13.25 48.38 43.89
N THR A 611 -14.28 49.23 43.98
CA THR A 611 -14.12 50.67 44.26
C THR A 611 -14.15 51.03 45.76
N HIS A 612 -14.29 50.07 46.68
CA HIS A 612 -14.36 50.37 48.13
C HIS A 612 -13.23 49.75 48.95
N SER A 613 -12.52 50.59 49.70
CA SER A 613 -11.50 50.18 50.67
C SER A 613 -12.18 49.50 51.87
N GLY A 614 -11.95 48.20 52.07
CA GLY A 614 -12.37 47.50 53.30
C GLY A 614 -12.98 46.11 53.11
N TYR A 615 -13.23 45.68 51.87
CA TYR A 615 -13.69 44.32 51.59
C TYR A 615 -12.57 43.53 50.90
N THR A 616 -12.29 42.34 51.42
CA THR A 616 -11.39 41.35 50.82
C THR A 616 -12.26 40.28 50.18
N PHE A 617 -11.89 39.85 48.97
CA PHE A 617 -12.57 38.83 48.18
C PHE A 617 -12.44 37.45 48.81
#